data_AF-A0A1T5L916-F1
#
_entry.id   AF-A0A1T5L916-F1
#
_cell.length_a   1.000
_cell.length_b   1.000
_cell.length_c   1.000
_cell.angle_alpha   90.00
_cell.angle_beta   90.00
_cell.angle_gamma   90.00
#
_symmetry.space_group_name_H-M   'P 1'
#
loop_
_entity.id
_entity.type
_entity.pdbx_description
1 polymer ?
#
loop_
_entity_poly.entity_id
_entity_poly.type
_entity_poly.pdbx_seq_one_letter_code
_entity_poly.pdbx_strand_id
1 'polypeptide(L)'
;MARADFINQLKALGFETQELSNSIVAIEYLVPIGKNKGKTVRLGFQVQDDFPMNCPAGLHFNAVNADNWKEPRQNVSDSPLGSGWRYWSRRFPDWNRTDRSVRTFLAHVRNILTRIE
;
A
#
# COMPACT_ATOMS: atom_id res chain seq x y z
N MET A 1 11.20 -16.23 2.59
CA MET A 1 11.20 -16.17 1.09
C MET A 1 10.06 -15.30 0.56
N ALA A 2 8.86 -15.37 1.15
CA ALA A 2 7.67 -14.58 0.77
C ALA A 2 7.92 -13.06 0.60
N ARG A 3 8.53 -12.40 1.58
CA ARG A 3 8.82 -10.95 1.55
C ARG A 3 9.81 -10.55 0.45
N ALA A 4 10.84 -11.36 0.22
CA ALA A 4 11.82 -11.10 -0.84
C ALA A 4 11.16 -11.19 -2.22
N ASP A 5 10.23 -12.13 -2.40
CA ASP A 5 9.45 -12.23 -3.64
C ASP A 5 8.58 -10.98 -3.88
N PHE A 6 7.89 -10.50 -2.85
CA PHE A 6 7.12 -9.25 -2.92
C PHE A 6 7.99 -8.05 -3.32
N ILE A 7 9.17 -7.92 -2.72
CA ILE A 7 10.14 -6.86 -3.03
C ILE A 7 10.63 -6.99 -4.48
N ASN A 8 10.96 -8.21 -4.93
CA ASN A 8 11.42 -8.45 -6.30
C ASN A 8 10.33 -8.10 -7.32
N GLN A 9 9.07 -8.45 -7.04
CA GLN A 9 7.95 -8.06 -7.90
C GLN A 9 7.75 -6.54 -7.94
N LEU A 10 7.87 -5.83 -6.81
CA LEU A 10 7.81 -4.37 -6.78
C LEU A 10 8.93 -3.72 -7.61
N LYS A 11 10.17 -4.22 -7.46
CA LYS A 11 11.31 -3.76 -8.25
C LYS A 11 11.13 -4.05 -9.74
N ALA A 12 10.58 -5.21 -10.10
CA ALA A 12 10.27 -5.56 -11.48
C ALA A 12 9.20 -4.63 -12.10
N LEU A 13 8.33 -4.04 -11.28
CA LEU A 13 7.37 -3.02 -11.70
C LEU A 13 7.97 -1.60 -11.76
N GLY A 14 9.24 -1.43 -11.40
CA GLY A 14 9.96 -0.16 -11.42
C GLY A 14 9.80 0.69 -10.16
N PHE A 15 9.31 0.11 -9.06
CA PHE A 15 9.21 0.83 -7.78
C PHE A 15 10.47 0.65 -6.95
N GLU A 16 10.93 1.75 -6.35
CA GLU A 16 11.95 1.70 -5.31
C GLU A 16 11.32 1.23 -4.00
N THR A 17 11.85 0.11 -3.48
CA THR A 17 11.37 -0.49 -2.24
C THR A 17 12.27 -0.11 -1.09
N GLN A 18 11.69 0.45 -0.03
CA GLN A 18 12.35 0.71 1.22
C GLN A 18 11.82 -0.23 2.30
N GLU A 19 12.70 -1.01 2.92
CA GLU A 19 12.33 -1.84 4.06
C GLU A 19 12.22 -0.96 5.31
N LEU A 20 11.05 -0.96 5.93
CA LEU A 20 10.80 -0.33 7.22
C LEU A 20 10.77 -1.39 8.33
N SER A 21 10.63 -0.94 9.58
CA SER A 21 10.46 -1.83 10.73
C SER A 21 9.17 -2.66 10.63
N ASN A 22 9.10 -3.75 11.41
CA ASN A 22 7.91 -4.61 11.54
C ASN A 22 7.45 -5.32 10.25
N SER A 23 8.38 -5.75 9.41
CA SER A 23 8.09 -6.45 8.14
C SER A 23 7.28 -5.62 7.14
N ILE A 24 7.39 -4.30 7.23
CA ILE A 24 6.74 -3.37 6.30
C ILE A 24 7.70 -3.04 5.16
N VAL A 25 7.17 -3.08 3.92
CA VAL A 25 7.88 -2.64 2.72
C VAL A 25 7.19 -1.37 2.23
N ALA A 26 7.92 -0.26 2.22
CA ALA A 26 7.44 1.01 1.72
C ALA A 26 7.88 1.28 0.28
N ILE A 27 7.03 1.99 -0.47
CA ILE A 27 7.34 2.53 -1.80
C ILE A 27 6.86 3.97 -1.89
N GLU A 28 7.51 4.77 -2.72
CA GLU A 28 6.97 6.06 -3.13
C GLU A 28 6.03 5.87 -4.32
N TYR A 29 4.81 6.40 -4.21
CA TYR A 29 3.77 6.25 -5.20
C TYR A 29 3.17 7.61 -5.56
N LEU A 30 3.27 7.96 -6.85
CA LEU A 30 2.60 9.13 -7.41
C LEU A 30 1.15 8.75 -7.75
N VAL A 31 0.19 9.40 -7.10
CA VAL A 31 -1.24 9.14 -7.35
C VAL A 31 -1.62 9.63 -8.74
N PRO A 32 -1.98 8.73 -9.69
CA PRO A 32 -2.19 9.13 -11.08
C PRO A 32 -3.61 9.69 -11.33
N ILE A 33 -4.58 9.32 -10.48
CA ILE A 33 -6.01 9.64 -10.64
C ILE A 33 -6.71 9.76 -9.28
N GLY A 34 -7.84 10.45 -9.23
CA GLY A 34 -8.64 10.67 -8.01
C GLY A 34 -8.45 12.04 -7.37
N LYS A 35 -8.96 12.24 -6.16
CA LYS A 35 -8.89 13.52 -5.43
C LYS A 35 -7.47 13.96 -5.07
N ASN A 36 -6.57 13.00 -4.93
CA ASN A 36 -5.16 13.22 -4.63
C ASN A 36 -4.27 13.14 -5.88
N LYS A 37 -4.82 13.29 -7.10
CA LYS A 37 -4.04 13.23 -8.35
C LYS A 37 -2.84 14.19 -8.31
N GLY A 38 -1.68 13.70 -8.74
CA GLY A 38 -0.42 14.47 -8.80
C GLY A 38 0.30 14.58 -7.45
N LYS A 39 -0.21 13.94 -6.39
CA LYS A 39 0.43 13.92 -5.08
C LYS A 39 1.26 12.67 -4.88
N THR A 40 2.40 12.84 -4.23
CA THR A 40 3.26 11.74 -3.82
C THR A 40 2.86 11.26 -2.44
N VAL A 41 2.62 9.96 -2.32
CA VAL A 41 2.32 9.27 -1.07
C VAL A 41 3.30 8.12 -0.89
N ARG A 42 3.79 7.93 0.32
CA ARG A 42 4.53 6.73 0.70
C ARG A 42 3.55 5.65 1.10
N LEU A 43 3.60 4.51 0.43
CA LEU A 43 2.74 3.36 0.69
C LEU A 43 3.57 2.27 1.36
N GLY A 44 3.19 1.86 2.57
CA GLY A 44 3.79 0.75 3.30
C GLY A 44 2.89 -0.48 3.27
N PHE A 45 3.44 -1.63 2.94
CA PHE A 45 2.74 -2.89 2.89
C PHE A 45 3.29 -3.83 3.95
N GLN A 46 2.43 -4.30 4.84
CA GLN A 46 2.81 -5.30 5.82
C GLN A 46 2.76 -6.69 5.16
N VAL A 47 3.93 -7.22 4.82
CA VAL A 47 4.05 -8.53 4.14
C VAL A 47 4.45 -9.56 5.19
N GLN A 48 3.52 -10.47 5.49
CA GLN A 48 3.77 -11.61 6.37
C GLN A 48 4.42 -12.77 5.59
N ASP A 49 4.93 -13.76 6.31
CA ASP A 49 5.64 -14.90 5.71
C ASP A 49 4.73 -15.88 4.95
N ASP A 50 3.43 -15.63 4.94
CA ASP A 50 2.39 -16.39 4.24
C ASP A 50 2.08 -15.87 2.83
N PHE A 51 2.73 -14.80 2.37
CA PHE A 51 2.59 -14.35 0.98
C PHE A 51 3.20 -15.39 -0.01
N PRO A 52 2.54 -15.71 -1.14
CA PRO A 52 1.33 -15.11 -1.71
C PRO A 52 0.00 -15.78 -1.30
N MET A 53 0.02 -16.73 -0.36
CA MET A 53 -1.21 -17.41 0.08
C MET A 53 -2.20 -16.45 0.71
N ASN A 54 -1.73 -15.48 1.50
CA ASN A 54 -2.54 -14.39 2.02
C ASN A 54 -2.08 -13.03 1.46
N CYS A 55 -3.06 -12.15 1.28
CA CYS A 55 -2.83 -10.75 0.91
C CYS A 55 -2.34 -9.98 2.14
N PRO A 56 -1.50 -8.94 1.97
CA PRO A 56 -1.23 -7.96 3.03
C PRO A 56 -2.54 -7.48 3.69
N ALA A 57 -2.57 -7.47 5.02
CA ALA A 57 -3.79 -7.23 5.81
C ALA A 57 -4.36 -5.81 5.67
N GLY A 58 -3.52 -4.86 5.25
CA GLY A 58 -3.89 -3.48 4.99
C GLY A 58 -2.74 -2.68 4.40
N LEU A 59 -2.96 -1.39 4.30
CA LEU A 59 -2.06 -0.43 3.68
C LEU A 59 -1.68 0.64 4.68
N HIS A 60 -0.39 0.83 4.92
CA HIS A 60 0.11 2.03 5.57
C HIS A 60 0.29 3.11 4.51
N PHE A 61 -0.09 4.35 4.80
CA PHE A 61 0.15 5.47 3.89
C PHE A 61 0.65 6.68 4.68
N ASN A 62 1.55 7.43 4.07
CA ASN A 62 2.06 8.69 4.60
C ASN A 62 2.14 9.69 3.45
N ALA A 63 1.35 10.76 3.54
CA ALA A 63 1.33 11.80 2.53
C ALA A 63 2.55 12.69 2.68
N VAL A 64 3.53 12.54 1.78
CA VAL A 64 4.76 13.35 1.78
C VAL A 64 4.41 14.83 1.56
N ASN A 65 3.47 15.09 0.65
CA ASN A 65 2.87 16.40 0.45
C ASN A 65 1.48 16.42 1.10
N ALA A 66 1.44 16.64 2.41
CA ALA A 66 0.21 16.68 3.19
C ALA A 66 -0.74 17.82 2.80
N ASP A 67 -0.25 18.82 2.04
CA ASP A 67 -1.06 19.94 1.58
C ASP A 67 -2.29 19.46 0.80
N ASN A 68 -3.46 19.74 1.38
CA ASN A 68 -4.77 19.33 0.87
C ASN A 68 -4.94 17.82 0.67
N TRP A 69 -4.12 16.95 1.28
CA TRP A 69 -4.30 15.50 1.18
C TRP A 69 -5.68 15.12 1.71
N LYS A 70 -6.48 14.43 0.89
CA LYS A 70 -7.76 13.90 1.32
C LYS A 70 -7.52 12.51 1.88
N GLU A 71 -7.62 12.39 3.20
CA GLU A 71 -7.60 11.09 3.86
C GLU A 71 -8.90 10.33 3.63
N PRO A 72 -8.83 9.00 3.52
CA PRO A 72 -10.02 8.16 3.57
C PRO A 72 -10.75 8.34 4.91
N ARG A 73 -12.07 8.52 4.87
CA ARG A 73 -12.90 8.78 6.07
C ARG A 73 -13.14 7.56 6.97
N GLN A 74 -12.85 6.35 6.50
CA GLN A 74 -13.25 5.11 7.18
C GLN A 74 -12.12 4.10 7.24
N ASN A 75 -12.07 3.34 8.34
CA ASN A 75 -11.10 2.26 8.61
C ASN A 75 -9.64 2.72 8.62
N VAL A 76 -9.42 4.00 8.89
CA VAL A 76 -8.09 4.59 9.05
C VAL A 76 -7.79 4.72 10.53
N SER A 77 -6.66 4.18 10.97
CA SER A 77 -6.14 4.32 12.32
C SER A 77 -4.69 4.82 12.29
N ASP A 78 -4.15 5.16 13.45
CA ASP A 78 -2.72 5.46 13.55
C ASP A 78 -1.89 4.22 13.24
N SER A 79 -0.81 4.44 12.49
CA SER A 79 0.14 3.39 12.14
C SER A 79 1.20 3.24 13.23
N PRO A 80 1.68 2.01 13.50
CA PRO A 80 2.82 1.79 14.40
C PRO A 80 4.15 2.34 13.85
N LEU A 81 4.19 2.81 12.60
CA LEU A 81 5.37 3.39 11.95
C LEU A 81 5.74 4.80 12.46
N GLY A 82 4.94 5.40 13.34
CA GLY A 82 5.19 6.72 13.91
C GLY A 82 4.40 7.84 13.24
N SER A 83 4.71 9.08 13.66
CA SER A 83 3.96 10.28 13.28
C SER A 83 3.88 10.48 11.75
N GLY A 84 2.69 10.79 11.25
CA GLY A 84 2.40 10.99 9.82
C GLY A 84 2.04 9.72 9.05
N TRP A 85 2.27 8.53 9.61
CA TRP A 85 1.78 7.29 9.02
C TRP A 85 0.38 6.93 9.51
N ARG A 86 -0.48 6.59 8.57
CA ARG A 86 -1.84 6.13 8.81
C ARG A 86 -1.98 4.70 8.31
N TYR A 87 -2.65 3.84 9.07
CA TYR A 87 -2.97 2.49 8.66
C TYR A 87 -4.40 2.44 8.12
N TRP A 88 -4.58 1.89 6.93
CA TRP A 88 -5.88 1.68 6.30
C TRP A 88 -6.19 0.20 6.20
N SER A 89 -7.16 -0.25 7.01
CA SER A 89 -7.66 -1.61 6.98
C SER A 89 -8.63 -1.80 5.80
N ARG A 90 -8.09 -2.16 4.64
CA ARG A 90 -8.85 -2.50 3.43
C ARG A 90 -8.46 -3.89 2.96
N ARG A 91 -9.31 -4.86 3.32
CA ARG A 91 -9.17 -6.24 2.86
C ARG A 91 -9.37 -6.30 1.35
N PHE A 92 -8.63 -7.19 0.70
CA PHE A 92 -8.84 -7.55 -0.70
C PHE A 92 -9.61 -8.89 -0.78
N PRO A 93 -10.96 -8.87 -0.73
CA PRO A 93 -11.76 -10.10 -0.62
C PRO A 93 -11.56 -11.05 -1.82
N ASP A 94 -11.31 -10.51 -3.01
CA ASP A 94 -11.11 -11.30 -4.22
C ASP A 94 -9.67 -11.83 -4.39
N TRP A 95 -8.76 -11.63 -3.42
CA TRP A 95 -7.35 -12.05 -3.55
C TRP A 95 -7.19 -13.49 -4.05
N ASN A 96 -7.94 -14.41 -3.46
CA ASN A 96 -7.89 -15.84 -3.80
C ASN A 96 -8.38 -16.17 -5.21
N ARG A 97 -9.09 -15.23 -5.87
CA ARG A 97 -9.62 -15.33 -7.24
C ARG A 97 -8.72 -14.64 -8.27
N THR A 98 -7.58 -14.09 -7.83
CA THR A 98 -6.59 -13.44 -8.69
C THR A 98 -5.36 -14.31 -8.87
N ASP A 99 -4.42 -13.84 -9.69
CA ASP A 99 -3.08 -14.41 -9.87
C ASP A 99 -2.17 -14.24 -8.63
N ARG A 100 -2.67 -13.60 -7.56
CA ARG A 100 -1.97 -13.41 -6.28
C ARG A 100 -0.60 -12.73 -6.44
N SER A 101 -0.50 -11.81 -7.39
CA SER A 101 0.69 -11.01 -7.62
C SER A 101 0.62 -9.64 -6.97
N VAL A 102 1.79 -9.04 -6.78
CA VAL A 102 1.93 -7.63 -6.36
C VAL A 102 1.27 -6.70 -7.37
N ARG A 103 1.30 -7.03 -8.66
CA ARG A 103 0.66 -6.24 -9.72
C ARG A 103 -0.84 -6.09 -9.48
N THR A 104 -1.50 -7.21 -9.20
CA THR A 104 -2.95 -7.23 -8.94
C THR A 104 -3.29 -6.56 -7.62
N PHE A 105 -2.46 -6.74 -6.60
CA PHE A 105 -2.59 -6.01 -5.34
C PHE A 105 -2.44 -4.49 -5.51
N LEU A 106 -1.44 -4.01 -6.28
CA LEU A 106 -1.28 -2.59 -6.57
C LEU A 106 -2.43 -2.03 -7.39
N ALA A 107 -3.02 -2.81 -8.30
CA ALA A 107 -4.23 -2.41 -9.00
C ALA A 107 -5.41 -2.22 -8.04
N HIS A 108 -5.55 -3.09 -7.02
CA HIS A 108 -6.52 -2.91 -5.94
C HIS A 108 -6.22 -1.65 -5.13
N VAL A 109 -4.96 -1.42 -4.73
CA VAL A 109 -4.52 -0.21 -4.00
C VAL A 109 -4.83 1.06 -4.78
N ARG A 110 -4.53 1.09 -6.09
CA ARG A 110 -4.90 2.20 -6.97
C ARG A 110 -6.41 2.45 -6.95
N ASN A 111 -7.21 1.39 -7.02
CA ASN A 111 -8.68 1.50 -7.03
C ASN A 111 -9.20 2.08 -5.70
N ILE A 112 -8.72 1.61 -4.54
CA ILE A 112 -9.14 2.17 -3.24
C ILE A 112 -8.69 3.62 -3.06
N LEU A 113 -7.49 3.99 -3.51
CA LEU A 113 -7.01 5.38 -3.44
C LEU A 113 -7.85 6.33 -4.31
N THR A 114 -8.43 5.84 -5.41
CA THR A 114 -9.31 6.67 -6.25
C THR A 114 -10.71 6.86 -5.68
N ARG A 115 -11.15 5.95 -4.81
CA ARG A 115 -12.48 5.96 -4.18
C ARG A 115 -12.52 6.73 -2.87
N ILE A 116 -11.50 7.54 -2.59
CA ILE A 116 -11.51 8.45 -1.44
C ILE A 116 -12.57 9.54 -1.73
N GLU A 117 -13.67 9.51 -0.98
CA GLU A 117 -14.80 10.44 -1.07
C GLU A 117 -14.66 11.69 -0.18
#